data_AF-A0A9X5XFA6-F1
#
_entry.id   AF-A0A9X5XFA6-F1
#
_cell.length_a   1.000
_cell.length_b   1.000
_cell.length_c   1.000
_cell.angle_alpha   90.00
_cell.angle_beta   90.00
_cell.angle_gamma   90.00
#
_symmetry.space_group_name_H-M   'P 1'
#
loop_
_entity.id
_entity.type
_entity.pdbx_description
1 polymer ?
#
loop_
_entity_poly.entity_id
_entity_poly.type
_entity_poly.pdbx_seq_one_letter_code
_entity_poly.pdbx_strand_id
1 'polypeptide(L)'
;ITASTVIVAGLVVGGVVLVKSQSDGSSTSASDSKGGSGHFVTGKDGVETWSGTLSRNHVTKTVKYPMEPPVGGNHNPVWMNCNGDVYGKAINNMNAVHSLEHGAVWVTYNSKASDADVKA
;
A
#
# COMPACT_ATOMS: atom_id res chain seq x y z
N ILE A 1 18.66 -25.83 36.99
CA ILE A 1 19.04 -24.43 36.64
C ILE A 1 19.69 -24.34 35.25
N THR A 2 20.31 -25.40 34.73
CA THR A 2 21.05 -25.38 33.46
C THR A 2 20.22 -25.58 32.19
N ALA A 3 19.07 -26.26 32.25
CA ALA A 3 18.23 -26.49 31.07
C ALA A 3 17.37 -25.27 30.68
N SER A 4 16.82 -24.56 31.67
CA SER A 4 15.94 -23.40 31.44
C SER A 4 16.68 -22.19 30.86
N THR A 5 17.95 -22.00 31.22
CA THR A 5 18.76 -20.89 30.69
C THR A 5 19.10 -21.08 29.21
N VAL A 6 19.31 -22.32 28.75
CA VAL A 6 19.60 -22.64 27.34
C VAL A 6 18.37 -22.39 26.46
N ILE A 7 17.18 -22.75 26.92
CA ILE A 7 15.93 -22.52 26.17
C ILE A 7 15.66 -21.02 26.03
N VAL A 8 15.81 -20.25 27.09
CA VAL A 8 15.60 -18.78 27.06
C VAL A 8 16.64 -18.11 26.16
N ALA A 9 17.91 -18.49 26.25
CA ALA A 9 18.95 -17.97 25.37
C ALA A 9 18.68 -18.30 23.89
N GLY A 10 18.23 -19.53 23.60
CA GLY A 10 17.85 -19.95 22.25
C GLY A 10 16.66 -19.16 21.69
N LEU A 11 15.65 -18.87 22.52
CA LEU A 11 14.48 -18.07 22.12
C LEU A 11 14.83 -16.59 21.88
N VAL A 12 15.71 -16.01 22.70
CA VAL A 12 16.17 -14.62 22.52
C VAL A 12 17.05 -14.50 21.28
N VAL A 13 18.01 -15.41 21.09
CA VAL A 13 18.86 -15.41 19.89
C VAL A 13 18.03 -15.69 18.63
N GLY A 14 17.16 -16.71 18.67
CA GLY A 14 16.25 -17.03 17.57
C GLY A 14 15.30 -15.88 17.24
N GLY A 15 14.74 -15.21 18.25
CA GLY A 15 13.90 -14.02 18.09
C GLY A 15 14.64 -12.83 17.50
N VAL A 16 15.87 -12.55 17.97
CA VAL A 16 16.71 -11.48 17.42
C VAL A 16 17.14 -11.77 15.98
N VAL A 17 17.45 -13.02 15.66
CA VAL A 17 17.78 -13.44 14.29
C VAL A 17 16.56 -13.34 13.38
N LEU A 18 15.38 -13.80 13.80
CA LEU A 18 14.13 -13.65 13.04
C LEU A 18 13.75 -12.18 12.80
N VAL A 19 13.95 -11.31 13.80
CA VAL A 19 13.72 -9.87 13.67
C VAL A 19 14.73 -9.26 12.70
N LYS A 20 16.02 -9.60 12.80
CA LYS A 20 17.07 -9.11 11.88
C LYS A 20 16.88 -9.62 10.45
N SER A 21 16.48 -10.87 10.25
CA SER A 21 16.18 -11.41 8.91
C SER A 21 14.95 -10.76 8.25
N GLN A 22 14.04 -10.16 9.03
CA GLN A 22 12.99 -9.30 8.48
C GLN A 22 13.46 -7.86 8.20
N SER A 23 14.59 -7.43 8.77
CA SER A 23 15.10 -6.06 8.69
C SER A 23 16.35 -5.88 7.82
N ASP A 24 16.94 -6.96 7.31
CA ASP A 24 18.08 -6.86 6.40
C ASP A 24 17.67 -6.46 4.96
N GLY A 25 18.23 -5.33 4.51
CA GLY A 25 18.64 -5.16 3.13
C GLY A 25 17.65 -4.43 2.22
N SER A 26 17.47 -3.13 2.47
CA SER A 26 17.68 -2.04 1.51
C SER A 26 16.75 -0.88 1.86
N SER A 27 17.31 0.31 2.03
CA SER A 27 16.66 1.63 2.09
C SER A 27 15.96 2.02 0.78
N THR A 28 15.67 1.04 -0.07
CA THR A 28 14.95 1.18 -1.32
C THR A 28 13.47 0.98 -1.03
N SER A 29 12.66 1.99 -1.36
CA SER A 29 11.20 1.86 -1.43
C SER A 29 10.83 0.59 -2.19
N ALA A 30 9.75 -0.08 -1.78
CA ALA A 30 9.13 -1.09 -2.62
C ALA A 30 8.73 -0.41 -3.94
N SER A 31 9.06 -1.05 -5.06
CA SER A 31 8.74 -0.53 -6.39
C SER A 31 7.70 -1.43 -7.01
N ASP A 32 6.63 -0.80 -7.48
CA ASP A 32 5.58 -1.47 -8.26
C ASP A 32 5.96 -1.59 -9.73
N SER A 33 7.12 -1.05 -10.11
CA SER A 33 7.64 -1.06 -11.46
C SER A 33 8.38 -2.36 -11.82
N LYS A 34 8.37 -3.37 -10.95
CA LYS A 34 8.87 -4.71 -11.32
C LYS A 34 7.87 -5.43 -12.23
N GLY A 35 7.73 -4.94 -13.47
CA GLY A 35 6.91 -5.60 -14.49
C GLY A 35 6.23 -4.68 -15.51
N GLY A 36 6.95 -3.74 -16.12
CA GLY A 36 6.52 -3.10 -17.37
C GLY A 36 6.04 -1.65 -17.25
N SER A 37 6.28 -0.89 -18.32
CA SER A 37 5.85 0.49 -18.54
C SER A 37 4.33 0.55 -18.69
N GLY A 38 3.61 0.56 -17.58
CA GLY A 38 2.18 0.82 -17.64
C GLY A 38 1.91 2.30 -17.94
N HIS A 39 0.74 2.57 -18.52
CA HIS A 39 0.27 3.91 -18.84
C HIS A 39 -1.26 3.93 -18.82
N PHE A 40 -1.84 5.10 -18.63
CA PHE A 40 -3.28 5.25 -18.81
C PHE A 40 -3.67 5.25 -20.28
N VAL A 41 -4.74 4.52 -20.59
CA VAL A 41 -5.43 4.54 -21.88
C VAL A 41 -6.78 5.20 -21.66
N THR A 42 -7.03 6.28 -22.40
CA THR A 42 -8.29 7.03 -22.33
C THR A 42 -9.32 6.40 -23.26
N GLY A 43 -10.45 5.98 -22.69
CA GLY A 43 -11.61 5.50 -23.44
C GLY A 43 -12.34 6.64 -24.16
N LYS A 44 -13.25 6.28 -25.08
CA LYS A 44 -14.12 7.23 -25.81
C LYS A 44 -15.02 8.07 -24.89
N ASP A 45 -15.25 7.59 -23.68
CA ASP A 45 -16.04 8.21 -22.61
C ASP A 45 -15.18 9.01 -21.63
N GLY A 46 -13.87 9.13 -21.90
CA GLY A 46 -12.93 9.84 -21.06
C GLY A 46 -12.43 9.02 -19.86
N VAL A 47 -12.88 7.78 -19.69
CA VAL A 47 -12.39 6.93 -18.59
C VAL A 47 -10.95 6.53 -18.86
N GLU A 48 -10.06 6.86 -17.94
CA GLU A 48 -8.67 6.43 -17.98
C GLU A 48 -8.51 5.06 -17.31
N THR A 49 -8.06 4.08 -18.07
CA THR A 49 -7.78 2.73 -17.57
C THR A 49 -6.27 2.50 -17.60
N TRP A 50 -5.71 2.03 -16.49
CA TRP A 50 -4.31 1.65 -16.47
C TRP A 50 -4.08 0.40 -17.31
N SER A 51 -3.26 0.54 -18.35
CA SER A 51 -2.77 -0.56 -19.19
C SER A 51 -1.38 -0.94 -18.73
N GLY A 52 -1.22 -2.18 -18.28
CA GLY A 52 0.03 -2.69 -17.71
C GLY A 52 -0.25 -3.61 -16.52
N THR A 53 0.78 -4.34 -16.09
CA THR A 53 0.65 -5.19 -14.90
C THR A 53 1.14 -4.44 -13.68
N LEU A 54 0.34 -4.42 -12.62
CA LEU A 54 0.73 -3.95 -11.30
C LEU A 54 0.86 -5.14 -10.35
N SER A 55 1.77 -5.02 -9.40
CA SER A 55 1.90 -6.04 -8.35
C SER A 55 0.72 -6.01 -7.37
N ARG A 56 0.70 -7.00 -6.47
CA ARG A 56 -0.33 -7.21 -5.45
C ARG A 56 0.28 -7.63 -4.11
N ASN A 57 1.57 -7.40 -3.92
CA ASN A 57 2.22 -7.89 -2.69
C ASN A 57 1.92 -6.95 -1.53
N HIS A 58 1.66 -7.56 -0.38
CA HIS A 58 1.69 -6.85 0.88
C HIS A 58 3.13 -6.51 1.28
N VAL A 59 3.41 -5.23 1.51
CA VAL A 59 4.73 -4.72 1.90
C VAL A 59 4.59 -3.75 3.06
N THR A 60 5.62 -3.70 3.90
CA THR A 60 5.73 -2.74 5.02
C THR A 60 6.63 -1.55 4.68
N LYS A 61 7.39 -1.63 3.58
CA LYS A 61 8.22 -0.54 3.07
C LYS A 61 7.38 0.44 2.25
N THR A 62 7.72 1.73 2.30
CA THR A 62 7.09 2.76 1.47
C THR A 62 7.14 2.37 -0.01
N VAL A 63 6.03 2.57 -0.71
CA VAL A 63 5.89 2.25 -2.13
C VAL A 63 5.98 3.52 -2.97
N LYS A 64 6.72 3.47 -4.08
CA LYS A 64 6.67 4.51 -5.12
C LYS A 64 5.79 4.04 -6.26
N TYR A 65 4.64 4.68 -6.42
CA TYR A 65 3.70 4.40 -7.50
C TYR A 65 4.10 5.13 -8.80
N PRO A 66 3.82 4.54 -9.97
CA PRO A 66 4.07 5.19 -11.26
C PRO A 66 2.97 6.19 -11.66
N MET A 67 1.90 6.29 -10.89
CA MET A 67 0.76 7.19 -11.12
C MET A 67 0.23 7.78 -9.80
N GLU A 68 -0.53 8.86 -9.91
CA GLU A 68 -1.26 9.48 -8.81
C GLU A 68 -2.67 9.89 -9.30
N PRO A 69 -3.77 9.50 -8.62
CA PRO A 69 -3.80 8.59 -7.49
C PRO A 69 -3.42 7.15 -7.89
N PRO A 70 -2.87 6.34 -6.97
CA PRO A 70 -2.50 4.96 -7.27
C PRO A 70 -3.75 4.09 -7.47
N VAL A 71 -3.71 3.24 -8.49
CA VAL A 71 -4.84 2.37 -8.89
C VAL A 71 -4.59 0.89 -8.61
N GLY A 72 -3.46 0.55 -7.99
CA GLY A 72 -3.01 -0.83 -7.74
C GLY A 72 -1.52 -0.85 -7.38
N GLY A 73 -0.94 -2.03 -7.17
CA GLY A 73 0.48 -2.21 -6.86
C GLY A 73 0.73 -2.86 -5.51
N ASN A 74 1.99 -2.90 -5.07
CA ASN A 74 2.33 -3.29 -3.71
C ASN A 74 1.70 -2.29 -2.75
N HIS A 75 1.26 -2.79 -1.60
CA HIS A 75 0.46 -2.00 -0.67
C HIS A 75 0.60 -2.52 0.75
N ASN A 76 0.10 -1.77 1.73
CA ASN A 76 0.25 -2.13 3.14
C ASN A 76 -0.67 -3.34 3.44
N PRO A 77 -0.27 -4.31 4.28
CA PRO A 77 -1.18 -5.38 4.72
C PRO A 77 -2.39 -4.87 5.54
N VAL A 78 -2.35 -3.63 6.02
CA VAL A 78 -3.47 -2.98 6.70
C VAL A 78 -4.27 -2.15 5.69
N TRP A 79 -5.59 -2.33 5.64
CA TRP A 79 -6.46 -1.55 4.75
C TRP A 79 -6.78 -0.16 5.28
N MET A 80 -7.23 0.73 4.39
CA MET A 80 -7.89 1.97 4.79
C MET A 80 -9.39 1.75 4.94
N ASN A 81 -10.00 2.39 5.95
CA ASN A 81 -11.45 2.36 6.13
C ASN A 81 -12.17 2.94 4.90
N CYS A 82 -13.12 2.20 4.33
CA CYS A 82 -13.81 2.57 3.09
C CYS A 82 -15.34 2.55 3.25
N ASN A 83 -15.84 2.87 4.45
CA ASN A 83 -17.25 2.79 4.81
C ASN A 83 -18.07 4.04 4.42
N GLY A 84 -17.66 4.75 3.36
CA GLY A 84 -18.34 5.97 2.89
C GLY A 84 -17.96 7.26 3.61
N ASP A 85 -16.93 7.24 4.45
CA ASP A 85 -16.43 8.44 5.13
C ASP A 85 -15.72 9.41 4.16
N VAL A 86 -15.92 10.71 4.38
CA VAL A 86 -15.20 11.77 3.66
C VAL A 86 -13.94 12.16 4.43
N TYR A 87 -12.79 12.05 3.77
CA TYR A 87 -11.49 12.34 4.35
C TYR A 87 -11.01 13.75 4.05
N GLY A 88 -11.11 14.65 5.03
CA GLY A 88 -10.61 16.05 4.92
C GLY A 88 -9.09 16.20 4.76
N LYS A 89 -8.33 15.11 4.84
CA LYS A 89 -6.88 15.06 4.61
C LYS A 89 -6.57 13.87 3.71
N ALA A 90 -5.49 13.98 2.94
CA ALA A 90 -4.99 12.88 2.13
C ALA A 90 -4.78 11.62 3.00
N ILE A 91 -5.31 10.50 2.51
CA ILE A 91 -5.15 9.18 3.12
C ILE A 91 -3.83 8.56 2.67
N ASN A 92 -3.36 7.54 3.40
CA ASN A 92 -2.16 6.82 2.99
C ASN A 92 -2.46 5.97 1.74
N ASN A 93 -1.73 6.26 0.66
CA ASN A 93 -1.84 5.57 -0.63
C ASN A 93 -1.71 4.04 -0.52
N MET A 94 -0.78 3.53 0.28
CA MET A 94 -0.60 2.09 0.46
C MET A 94 -1.76 1.43 1.20
N ASN A 95 -2.43 2.13 2.12
CA ASN A 95 -3.62 1.59 2.79
C ASN A 95 -4.85 1.67 1.86
N ALA A 96 -4.96 2.74 1.05
CA ALA A 96 -6.02 2.92 0.08
C ALA A 96 -5.99 1.86 -1.04
N VAL A 97 -4.79 1.51 -1.54
CA VAL A 97 -4.60 0.47 -2.56
C VAL A 97 -4.99 -0.92 -2.04
N HIS A 98 -4.75 -1.22 -0.76
CA HIS A 98 -5.26 -2.46 -0.15
C HIS A 98 -6.79 -2.54 -0.28
N SER A 99 -7.49 -1.45 0.07
CA SER A 99 -8.94 -1.42 -0.04
C SER A 99 -9.39 -1.59 -1.51
N LEU A 100 -8.68 -1.00 -2.48
CA LEU A 100 -8.93 -1.21 -3.92
C LEU A 100 -8.74 -2.68 -4.33
N GLU A 101 -7.71 -3.36 -3.82
CA GLU A 101 -7.50 -4.80 -4.09
C GLU A 101 -8.70 -5.64 -3.66
N HIS A 102 -9.35 -5.25 -2.56
CA HIS A 102 -10.53 -5.92 -2.02
C HIS A 102 -11.87 -5.37 -2.54
N GLY A 103 -11.85 -4.51 -3.56
CA GLY A 103 -13.03 -4.06 -4.27
C GLY A 103 -13.65 -2.75 -3.77
N ALA A 104 -12.93 -1.98 -2.96
CA ALA A 104 -13.34 -0.61 -2.66
C ALA A 104 -13.28 0.26 -3.93
N VAL A 105 -14.08 1.32 -3.94
CA VAL A 105 -14.03 2.38 -4.95
C VAL A 105 -13.70 3.68 -4.24
N TRP A 106 -12.66 4.38 -4.71
CA TRP A 106 -12.29 5.69 -4.20
C TRP A 106 -12.78 6.80 -5.12
N VAL A 107 -13.47 7.78 -4.54
CA VAL A 107 -13.76 9.06 -5.18
C VAL A 107 -12.84 10.09 -4.54
N THR A 108 -11.88 10.60 -5.30
CA THR A 108 -10.87 11.55 -4.80
C THR A 108 -11.22 12.97 -5.20
N TYR A 109 -10.89 13.93 -4.34
CA TYR A 109 -11.08 15.35 -4.59
C TYR A 109 -9.82 16.15 -4.25
N ASN A 110 -9.77 17.40 -4.70
CA ASN A 110 -8.71 18.34 -4.36
C ASN A 110 -9.32 19.65 -3.82
N SER A 111 -8.48 20.65 -3.53
CA SER A 111 -8.91 21.92 -2.96
C SER A 111 -9.84 22.77 -3.85
N LYS A 112 -10.12 22.34 -5.09
CA LYS A 112 -11.09 22.99 -5.98
C LYS A 112 -12.51 22.47 -5.78
N ALA A 113 -12.70 21.33 -5.12
CA ALA A 113 -14.04 20.81 -4.82
C ALA A 113 -14.73 21.73 -3.81
N SER A 114 -16.02 22.01 -4.01
CA SER A 114 -16.78 22.84 -3.07
C SER A 114 -17.20 22.01 -1.86
N ASP A 115 -17.47 22.67 -0.72
CA ASP A 115 -18.02 22.01 0.46
C ASP A 115 -19.32 21.26 0.18
N ALA A 116 -20.10 21.69 -0.82
CA ALA A 116 -21.32 21.01 -1.23
C ALA A 116 -21.05 19.69 -1.94
N ASP A 117 -19.94 19.57 -2.69
CA ASP A 117 -19.58 18.37 -3.45
C ASP A 117 -18.99 17.26 -2.55
N VAL A 118 -18.46 17.62 -1.38
CA VAL A 118 -17.76 16.69 -0.47
C VAL A 118 -18.51 16.45 0.84
N LYS A 119 -19.70 17.03 1.05
CA LYS A 119 -20.50 16.73 2.24
C LYS A 119 -21.17 15.36 2.11
N ALA A 120 -20.98 14.52 3.13
CA ALA A 120 -21.69 13.25 3.30
C ALA A 120 -23.14 13.48 3.77
#